data_AF-A0A2S9Y882-F1
#
_entry.id   AF-A0A2S9Y882-F1
#
_cell.length_a   1.000
_cell.length_b   1.000
_cell.length_c   1.000
_cell.angle_alpha   90.00
_cell.angle_beta   90.00
_cell.angle_gamma   90.00
#
_symmetry.space_group_name_H-M   'P 1'
#
loop_
_entity.id
_entity.type
_entity.pdbx_description
1 polymer ?
#
loop_
_entity_poly.entity_id
_entity_poly.type
_entity_poly.pdbx_seq_one_letter_code
_entity_poly.pdbx_strand_id
1 'polypeptide(L)'
;MAHRHKASRLALVLAGLVASTALADVSVAAAGDSLSVPLFSDRSEALWPVEVGLEIASESGEVVVPRRELVVADGQHMIFSEVIATPKGSHAFELELVARHHAGDAIELEYDLFVREARFEELTWTDYLLHRLSLAPRPELGPDALAAARADIVETHGQANEPAHSQSVSVDGALYEIRLYATSLRG
;
A
#
# COMPACT_ATOMS: atom_id res chain seq x y z
N MET A 1 -98.09 28.52 -1.18
CA MET A 1 -98.20 29.86 -1.78
C MET A 1 -97.17 30.00 -2.89
N ALA A 2 -97.66 30.34 -4.09
CA ALA A 2 -96.98 30.97 -5.23
C ALA A 2 -95.61 30.43 -5.72
N HIS A 3 -95.70 29.67 -6.80
CA HIS A 3 -94.72 29.61 -7.89
C HIS A 3 -94.14 30.99 -8.23
N ARG A 4 -92.84 31.04 -8.52
CA ARG A 4 -92.26 31.99 -9.48
C ARG A 4 -91.03 31.39 -10.19
N HIS A 5 -91.29 30.89 -11.39
CA HIS A 5 -90.30 30.78 -12.45
C HIS A 5 -89.87 32.18 -12.92
N LYS A 6 -88.59 32.31 -13.29
CA LYS A 6 -87.97 33.26 -14.25
C LYS A 6 -86.46 33.09 -14.11
N ALA A 7 -85.61 33.06 -15.12
CA ALA A 7 -85.67 32.79 -16.54
C ALA A 7 -84.20 32.62 -16.94
N SER A 8 -83.93 31.73 -17.89
CA SER A 8 -82.64 31.41 -18.46
C SER A 8 -81.77 32.62 -18.81
N ARG A 9 -80.46 32.51 -18.58
CA ARG A 9 -79.46 33.05 -19.50
C ARG A 9 -78.45 31.95 -19.83
N LEU A 10 -78.57 31.47 -21.06
CA LEU A 10 -77.53 30.74 -21.77
C LEU A 10 -76.25 31.59 -21.78
N ALA A 11 -75.12 30.95 -21.48
CA ALA A 11 -73.84 31.31 -22.07
C ALA A 11 -73.15 30.01 -22.48
N LEU A 12 -73.31 29.74 -23.78
CA LEU A 12 -72.66 28.72 -24.57
C LEU A 12 -71.18 29.10 -24.72
N VAL A 13 -70.25 28.25 -24.31
CA VAL A 13 -68.89 28.26 -24.85
C VAL A 13 -68.56 26.85 -25.30
N LEU A 14 -68.54 26.72 -26.62
CA LEU A 14 -68.12 25.56 -27.39
C LEU A 14 -66.61 25.30 -27.25
N ALA A 15 -66.28 24.06 -27.57
CA ALA A 15 -65.03 23.57 -28.15
C ALA A 15 -64.01 22.96 -27.17
N GLY A 16 -63.80 21.66 -27.37
CA GLY A 16 -62.70 20.92 -26.75
C GLY A 16 -62.80 19.40 -26.89
N LEU A 17 -63.38 18.90 -27.98
CA LEU A 17 -63.35 17.48 -28.33
C LEU A 17 -61.98 17.18 -28.96
N VAL A 18 -61.04 16.63 -28.19
CA VAL A 18 -59.84 15.99 -28.77
C VAL A 18 -59.64 14.64 -28.10
N ALA A 19 -60.02 13.62 -28.88
CA ALA A 19 -59.41 12.29 -28.98
C ALA A 19 -58.81 11.67 -27.72
N SER A 20 -59.55 10.70 -27.18
CA SER A 20 -59.03 9.56 -26.45
C SER A 20 -58.11 8.72 -27.35
N THR A 21 -56.80 8.98 -27.30
CA THR A 21 -55.78 8.02 -27.73
C THR A 21 -55.37 7.16 -26.53
N ALA A 22 -56.03 6.03 -26.40
CA ALA A 22 -55.50 4.90 -25.66
C ALA A 22 -54.28 4.32 -26.39
N LEU A 23 -53.33 3.79 -25.61
CA LEU A 23 -52.27 2.85 -25.98
C LEU A 23 -51.12 3.41 -26.82
N ALA A 24 -50.08 3.90 -26.13
CA ALA A 24 -48.70 3.38 -26.23
C ALA A 24 -47.75 4.35 -25.50
N ASP A 25 -47.84 4.45 -24.18
CA ASP A 25 -46.64 4.80 -23.41
C ASP A 25 -45.77 3.54 -23.38
N VAL A 26 -45.02 3.37 -24.47
CA VAL A 26 -43.76 2.65 -24.43
C VAL A 26 -42.97 3.35 -23.34
N SER A 27 -42.84 2.69 -22.20
CA SER A 27 -41.81 3.02 -21.22
C SER A 27 -40.49 2.98 -21.97
N VAL A 28 -40.05 4.15 -22.46
CA VAL A 28 -38.68 4.36 -22.84
C VAL A 28 -37.95 4.31 -21.52
N ALA A 29 -37.55 3.10 -21.12
CA ALA A 29 -36.46 2.91 -20.20
C ALA A 29 -35.36 3.85 -20.68
N ALA A 30 -35.06 4.86 -19.87
CA ALA A 30 -33.95 5.74 -20.12
C ALA A 30 -32.68 4.88 -20.07
N ALA A 31 -32.26 4.39 -21.24
CA ALA A 31 -30.93 3.88 -21.47
C ALA A 31 -29.98 5.09 -21.37
N GLY A 32 -29.68 5.46 -20.13
CA GLY A 32 -29.03 6.72 -19.79
C GLY A 32 -28.44 6.74 -18.38
N ASP A 33 -28.82 5.80 -17.50
CA ASP A 33 -28.02 5.48 -16.32
C ASP A 33 -26.82 4.65 -16.76
N SER A 34 -25.84 5.37 -17.31
CA SER A 34 -24.49 4.90 -17.52
C SER A 34 -23.95 4.38 -16.19
N LEU A 35 -23.94 3.07 -16.02
CA LEU A 35 -23.12 2.35 -15.04
C LEU A 35 -21.64 2.44 -15.43
N SER A 36 -21.16 3.66 -15.69
CA SER A 36 -19.74 3.96 -15.72
C SER A 36 -19.29 4.02 -14.26
N VAL A 37 -19.11 2.86 -13.65
CA VAL A 37 -18.16 2.76 -12.53
C VAL A 37 -16.82 3.18 -13.13
N PRO A 38 -16.19 4.27 -12.66
CA PRO A 38 -14.88 4.60 -13.16
C PRO A 38 -13.97 3.45 -12.73
N LEU A 39 -13.53 2.62 -13.69
CA LEU A 39 -12.51 1.59 -13.50
C LEU A 39 -11.18 2.14 -12.96
N PHE A 40 -11.06 3.46 -12.83
CA PHE A 40 -9.85 4.21 -12.52
C PHE A 40 -10.02 5.30 -11.44
N SER A 41 -11.17 5.44 -10.76
CA SER A 41 -11.30 6.42 -9.66
C SER A 41 -10.39 6.11 -8.48
N ASP A 42 -10.10 4.82 -8.24
CA ASP A 42 -9.16 4.39 -7.19
C ASP A 42 -7.70 4.39 -7.68
N ARG A 43 -7.46 4.59 -8.98
CA ARG A 43 -6.10 4.55 -9.53
C ARG A 43 -5.32 5.85 -9.37
N SER A 44 -5.96 6.98 -9.09
CA SER A 44 -5.18 8.13 -8.63
C SER A 44 -4.58 7.83 -7.26
N GLU A 45 -5.34 7.18 -6.36
CA GLU A 45 -4.93 6.83 -4.99
C GLU A 45 -3.73 5.89 -4.95
N ALA A 46 -3.65 4.96 -5.90
CA ALA A 46 -2.54 4.02 -6.09
C ALA A 46 -1.25 4.64 -6.69
N LEU A 47 -1.16 5.98 -6.82
CA LEU A 47 0.03 6.64 -7.38
C LEU A 47 0.82 7.42 -6.34
N TRP A 48 0.27 7.65 -5.15
CA TRP A 48 1.02 8.36 -4.12
C TRP A 48 2.14 7.47 -3.61
N PRO A 49 3.41 7.92 -3.61
CA PRO A 49 4.49 7.10 -3.10
C PRO A 49 4.40 6.94 -1.59
N VAL A 50 4.94 5.83 -1.09
CA VAL A 50 5.19 5.59 0.33
C VAL A 50 6.68 5.73 0.56
N GLU A 51 7.07 6.48 1.57
CA GLU A 51 8.45 6.46 2.05
C GLU A 51 8.59 5.32 3.06
N VAL A 52 9.53 4.43 2.80
CA VAL A 52 9.79 3.25 3.61
C VAL A 52 11.22 3.30 4.12
N GLY A 53 11.40 3.08 5.42
CA GLY A 53 12.69 3.04 6.07
C GLY A 53 12.99 1.68 6.71
N LEU A 54 14.26 1.27 6.66
CA LEU A 54 14.77 0.12 7.40
C LEU A 54 15.90 0.56 8.33
N GLU A 55 15.79 0.19 9.61
CA GLU A 55 16.86 0.28 10.61
C GLU A 55 17.06 -1.09 11.26
N ILE A 56 18.30 -1.44 11.60
CA ILE A 56 18.60 -2.65 12.36
C ILE A 56 19.34 -2.26 13.64
N ALA A 57 18.75 -2.59 14.78
CA ALA A 57 19.33 -2.38 16.10
C ALA A 57 19.74 -3.71 16.75
N SER A 58 20.75 -3.66 17.61
CA SER A 58 21.13 -4.79 18.47
C SER A 58 20.24 -4.85 19.72
N GLU A 59 20.38 -5.91 20.51
CA GLU A 59 19.67 -6.10 21.79
C GLU A 59 19.82 -4.91 22.77
N SER A 60 20.96 -4.22 22.75
CA SER A 60 21.20 -3.04 23.60
C SER A 60 20.45 -1.79 23.12
N GLY A 61 19.81 -1.85 21.96
CA GLY A 61 19.22 -0.72 21.25
C GLY A 61 20.21 0.07 20.40
N GLU A 62 21.50 -0.31 20.37
CA GLU A 62 22.49 0.31 19.48
C GLU A 62 22.15 0.03 18.02
N VAL A 63 22.10 1.08 17.21
CA VAL A 63 21.82 1.00 15.78
C VAL A 63 23.05 0.48 15.04
N VAL A 64 22.93 -0.72 14.47
CA VAL A 64 24.00 -1.41 13.73
C VAL A 64 23.92 -1.10 12.24
N VAL A 65 22.70 -0.97 11.71
CA VAL A 65 22.45 -0.44 10.37
C VAL A 65 21.60 0.81 10.52
N PRO A 66 22.13 1.99 10.17
CA PRO A 66 21.39 3.25 10.28
C PRO A 66 20.17 3.22 9.36
N ARG A 67 19.13 3.94 9.75
CA ARG A 67 17.91 4.08 8.95
C ARG A 67 18.23 4.47 7.50
N ARG A 68 17.76 3.65 6.57
CA ARG A 68 17.82 3.91 5.13
C ARG A 68 16.42 4.03 4.57
N GLU A 69 16.15 5.14 3.91
CA GLU A 69 14.84 5.45 3.35
C GLU A 69 14.83 5.28 1.84
N LEU A 70 13.70 4.80 1.33
CA LEU A 70 13.40 4.69 -0.09
C LEU A 70 11.97 5.14 -0.32
N VAL A 71 11.78 5.98 -1.33
CA VAL A 71 10.44 6.36 -1.81
C VAL A 71 10.04 5.35 -2.87
N VAL A 72 8.97 4.61 -2.62
CA VAL A 72 8.46 3.55 -3.51
C VAL A 72 7.05 3.87 -3.96
N ALA A 73 6.70 3.44 -5.18
CA ALA A 73 5.32 3.53 -5.62
C ALA A 73 4.43 2.62 -4.78
N ASP A 74 3.17 3.02 -4.60
CA ASP A 74 2.17 2.24 -3.88
C ASP A 74 2.08 0.80 -4.41
N GLY A 75 2.21 -0.18 -3.51
CA GLY A 75 2.14 -1.61 -3.82
C GLY A 75 3.33 -2.15 -4.61
N GLN A 76 4.38 -1.36 -4.81
CA GLN A 76 5.59 -1.82 -5.48
C GLN A 76 6.41 -2.72 -4.56
N HIS A 77 6.88 -3.84 -5.12
CA HIS A 77 7.83 -4.72 -4.45
C HIS A 77 9.23 -4.09 -4.38
N MET A 78 9.85 -4.13 -3.21
CA MET A 78 11.18 -3.61 -2.96
C MET A 78 12.00 -4.58 -2.11
N ILE A 79 13.34 -4.46 -2.19
CA ILE A 79 14.26 -5.31 -1.42
C ILE A 79 15.27 -4.41 -0.72
N PHE A 80 15.37 -4.57 0.60
CA PHE A 80 16.52 -4.10 1.37
C PHE A 80 17.49 -5.26 1.56
N SER A 81 18.77 -5.04 1.31
CA SER A 81 19.81 -6.05 1.49
C SER A 81 21.00 -5.39 2.16
N GLU A 82 21.34 -5.88 3.35
CA GLU A 82 22.41 -5.35 4.18
C GLU A 82 23.25 -6.46 4.77
N VAL A 83 24.55 -6.18 4.97
CA VAL A 83 25.48 -7.12 5.57
C VAL A 83 25.91 -6.57 6.92
N ILE A 84 25.73 -7.38 7.96
CA ILE A 84 26.09 -7.03 9.33
C ILE A 84 27.18 -7.97 9.83
N ALA A 85 28.22 -7.40 10.45
CA ALA A 85 29.19 -8.16 11.22
C ALA A 85 28.62 -8.49 12.60
N THR A 86 28.73 -9.75 12.99
CA THR A 86 28.28 -10.30 14.28
C THR A 86 29.45 -11.02 14.97
N PRO A 87 29.33 -11.38 16.26
CA PRO A 87 30.43 -12.04 16.97
C PRO A 87 30.93 -13.36 16.36
N LYS A 88 30.10 -14.09 15.58
CA LYS A 88 30.51 -15.35 14.95
C LYS A 88 30.69 -15.27 13.43
N GLY A 89 30.57 -14.09 12.83
CA GLY A 89 30.76 -13.92 11.39
C GLY A 89 29.92 -12.80 10.79
N SER A 90 29.88 -12.75 9.48
CA SER A 90 29.10 -11.77 8.72
C SER A 90 27.83 -12.41 8.17
N HIS A 91 26.71 -11.70 8.31
CA HIS A 91 25.40 -12.19 7.87
C HIS A 91 24.71 -11.18 6.96
N ALA A 92 24.07 -11.69 5.92
CA ALA A 92 23.24 -10.91 5.03
C ALA A 92 21.80 -10.93 5.53
N PHE A 93 21.25 -9.75 5.75
CA PHE A 93 19.85 -9.51 6.06
C PHE A 93 19.19 -9.02 4.78
N GLU A 94 18.23 -9.78 4.28
CA GLU A 94 17.46 -9.47 3.09
C GLU A 94 15.99 -9.38 3.47
N LEU A 95 15.39 -8.22 3.24
CA LEU A 95 13.99 -7.94 3.48
C LEU A 95 13.30 -7.64 2.15
N GLU A 96 12.43 -8.53 1.72
CA GLU A 96 11.49 -8.32 0.64
C GLU A 96 10.22 -7.70 1.23
N LEU A 97 9.78 -6.56 0.69
CA LEU A 97 8.72 -5.76 1.29
C LEU A 97 7.80 -5.19 0.20
N VAL A 98 6.51 -5.13 0.52
CA VAL A 98 5.50 -4.38 -0.21
C VAL A 98 4.81 -3.45 0.77
N ALA A 99 4.76 -2.17 0.43
CA ALA A 99 4.03 -1.17 1.20
C ALA A 99 2.85 -0.64 0.37
N ARG A 100 1.67 -0.56 0.96
CA ARG A 100 0.44 -0.12 0.29
C ARG A 100 -0.31 0.92 1.11
N HIS A 101 -0.96 1.88 0.46
CA HIS A 101 -1.99 2.65 1.16
C HIS A 101 -3.19 1.73 1.45
N HIS A 102 -3.73 1.86 2.65
CA HIS A 102 -4.90 1.13 3.13
C HIS A 102 -5.98 2.08 3.66
N ALA A 103 -7.15 1.53 3.99
CA ALA A 103 -8.31 2.32 4.39
C ALA A 103 -8.02 3.19 5.62
N GLY A 104 -8.56 4.42 5.64
CA GLY A 104 -8.43 5.33 6.78
C GLY A 104 -7.03 5.94 6.95
N ASP A 105 -6.33 6.22 5.85
CA ASP A 105 -4.96 6.77 5.83
C ASP A 105 -3.93 5.86 6.53
N ALA A 106 -4.23 4.56 6.61
CA ALA A 106 -3.28 3.55 7.05
C ALA A 106 -2.33 3.15 5.91
N ILE A 107 -1.22 2.54 6.28
CA ILE A 107 -0.26 1.89 5.40
C ILE A 107 -0.23 0.42 5.80
N GLU A 108 -0.41 -0.46 4.83
CA GLU A 108 -0.23 -1.90 4.96
C GLU A 108 1.21 -2.26 4.58
N LEU A 109 1.88 -3.05 5.41
CA LEU A 109 3.19 -3.62 5.14
C LEU A 109 3.10 -5.15 5.08
N GLU A 110 3.59 -5.72 4.00
CA GLU A 110 3.73 -7.17 3.77
C GLU A 110 5.22 -7.46 3.53
N TYR A 111 5.84 -8.36 4.29
CA TYR A 111 7.26 -8.65 4.13
C TYR A 111 7.65 -10.10 4.42
N ASP A 112 8.74 -10.50 3.77
CA ASP A 112 9.54 -11.67 4.08
C ASP A 112 10.98 -11.24 4.41
N LEU A 113 11.49 -11.65 5.56
CA LEU A 113 12.86 -11.42 6.03
C LEU A 113 13.62 -12.74 5.97
N PHE A 114 14.81 -12.70 5.37
CA PHE A 114 15.77 -13.80 5.37
C PHE A 114 17.11 -13.31 5.90
N VAL A 115 17.67 -14.05 6.86
CA VAL A 115 19.05 -13.86 7.32
C VAL A 115 19.85 -15.06 6.84
N ARG A 116 20.94 -14.82 6.13
CA ARG A 116 21.82 -15.86 5.57
C ARG A 116 23.24 -15.63 6.03
N GLU A 117 24.00 -16.71 6.14
CA GLU A 117 25.43 -16.61 6.27
C GLU A 117 26.00 -15.92 5.03
N ALA A 118 26.78 -14.87 5.25
CA ALA A 118 27.48 -14.21 4.17
C ALA A 118 28.94 -14.66 4.21
N ARG A 119 29.32 -15.49 3.24
CA ARG A 119 30.63 -16.13 3.19
C ARG A 119 31.69 -15.14 2.71
N PHE A 120 32.09 -14.27 3.63
CA PHE A 120 33.17 -13.31 3.44
C PHE A 120 34.54 -13.84 3.87
N GLU A 121 34.62 -15.05 4.44
CA GLU A 121 35.88 -15.66 4.89
C GLU A 121 36.92 -15.78 3.77
N GLU A 122 36.47 -15.84 2.52
CA GLU A 122 37.33 -15.88 1.32
C GLU A 122 37.63 -14.49 0.73
N LEU A 123 36.96 -13.43 1.19
CA LEU A 123 37.09 -12.08 0.63
C LEU A 123 38.13 -11.28 1.40
N THR A 124 39.16 -10.84 0.69
CA THR A 124 40.17 -9.95 1.25
C THR A 124 39.59 -8.54 1.40
N TRP A 125 40.23 -7.70 2.24
CA TRP A 125 39.86 -6.28 2.36
C TRP A 125 39.83 -5.54 1.01
N THR A 126 40.69 -5.97 0.08
CA THR A 126 40.72 -5.48 -1.30
C THR A 126 39.43 -5.83 -2.03
N ASP A 127 38.97 -7.07 -1.94
CA ASP A 127 37.74 -7.53 -2.59
C ASP A 127 36.51 -6.81 -2.02
N TYR A 128 36.50 -6.55 -0.71
CA TYR A 128 35.48 -5.73 -0.05
C TYR A 128 35.44 -4.28 -0.59
N LEU A 129 36.60 -3.61 -0.68
CA LEU A 129 36.68 -2.25 -1.23
C LEU A 129 36.30 -2.20 -2.70
N LEU A 130 36.75 -3.17 -3.49
CA LEU A 130 36.40 -3.29 -4.89
C LEU A 130 34.90 -3.55 -5.07
N HIS A 131 34.30 -4.41 -4.24
CA HIS A 131 32.85 -4.63 -4.25
C HIS A 131 32.09 -3.33 -3.94
N ARG A 132 32.53 -2.56 -2.94
CA ARG A 132 31.91 -1.25 -2.61
C ARG A 132 32.01 -0.23 -3.76
N LEU A 133 33.06 -0.34 -4.58
CA LEU A 133 33.24 0.45 -5.80
C LEU A 133 32.55 -0.16 -7.03
N SER A 134 31.82 -1.27 -6.89
CA SER A 134 31.22 -2.04 -8.00
C SER A 134 32.26 -2.59 -9.00
N LEU A 135 33.47 -2.87 -8.54
CA LEU A 135 34.62 -3.34 -9.34
C LEU A 135 34.97 -4.82 -9.12
N ALA A 136 34.34 -5.50 -8.16
CA ALA A 136 34.49 -6.93 -7.92
C ALA A 136 33.13 -7.65 -7.94
N PRO A 137 33.10 -8.97 -8.21
CA PRO A 137 31.89 -9.79 -8.11
C PRO A 137 31.25 -9.68 -6.71
N ARG A 138 29.92 -9.74 -6.66
CA ARG A 138 29.19 -9.73 -5.39
C ARG A 138 29.47 -11.04 -4.62
N PRO A 139 29.76 -10.99 -3.31
CA PRO A 139 29.88 -12.18 -2.46
C PRO A 139 28.68 -13.11 -2.62
N GLU A 140 28.94 -14.42 -2.68
CA GLU A 140 27.86 -15.41 -2.71
C GLU A 140 27.21 -15.54 -1.33
N LEU A 141 25.88 -15.57 -1.32
CA LEU A 141 25.10 -15.83 -0.12
C LEU A 141 25.05 -17.34 0.13
N GLY A 142 25.14 -17.75 1.40
CA GLY A 142 25.01 -19.14 1.78
C GLY A 142 23.64 -19.75 1.38
N PRO A 143 23.58 -21.06 1.13
CA PRO A 143 22.37 -21.74 0.65
C PRO A 143 21.23 -21.74 1.69
N ASP A 144 21.54 -21.68 2.98
CA ASP A 144 20.57 -21.82 4.07
C ASP A 144 20.32 -20.50 4.80
N ALA A 145 19.05 -20.23 5.11
CA ALA A 145 18.67 -19.11 5.98
C ALA A 145 18.92 -19.49 7.45
N LEU A 146 19.74 -18.70 8.13
CA LEU A 146 20.00 -18.79 9.57
C LEU A 146 18.79 -18.37 10.40
N ALA A 147 18.02 -17.41 9.88
CA ALA A 147 16.76 -17.00 10.46
C ALA A 147 15.82 -16.48 9.37
N ALA A 148 14.52 -16.56 9.62
CA ALA A 148 13.50 -16.00 8.75
C ALA A 148 12.31 -15.48 9.57
N ALA A 149 11.67 -14.42 9.07
CA ALA A 149 10.43 -13.89 9.64
C ALA A 149 9.53 -13.40 8.50
N ARG A 150 8.22 -13.40 8.73
CA ARG A 150 7.23 -12.97 7.76
C ARG A 150 6.11 -12.23 8.44
N ALA A 151 5.60 -11.20 7.79
CA ALA A 151 4.31 -10.62 8.13
C ALA A 151 3.50 -10.42 6.86
N ASP A 152 2.27 -10.94 6.86
CA ASP A 152 1.38 -10.84 5.69
C ASP A 152 0.70 -9.46 5.61
N ILE A 153 0.25 -8.94 6.76
CA ILE A 153 -0.46 -7.66 6.86
C ILE A 153 -0.07 -7.01 8.19
N VAL A 154 0.60 -5.87 8.12
CA VAL A 154 0.81 -4.97 9.25
C VAL A 154 0.24 -3.60 8.89
N GLU A 155 -0.82 -3.19 9.58
CA GLU A 155 -1.43 -1.88 9.39
C GLU A 155 -0.82 -0.86 10.36
N THR A 156 -0.46 0.30 9.84
CA THR A 156 0.14 1.39 10.62
C THR A 156 -0.27 2.75 10.07
N HIS A 157 -0.40 3.75 10.94
CA HIS A 157 -0.65 5.13 10.48
C HIS A 157 0.65 5.92 10.25
N GLY A 158 1.82 5.31 10.50
CA GLY A 158 3.12 5.83 10.10
C GLY A 158 3.49 7.22 10.64
N GLN A 159 4.47 7.31 11.53
CA GLN A 159 5.07 8.59 11.89
C GLN A 159 6.52 8.66 11.41
N ALA A 160 6.92 9.81 10.88
CA ALA A 160 8.22 9.98 10.25
C ALA A 160 9.41 9.56 11.13
N ASN A 161 9.31 9.60 12.46
CA ASN A 161 10.43 9.31 13.38
C ASN A 161 10.17 8.12 14.33
N GLU A 162 9.08 7.36 14.14
CA GLU A 162 8.75 6.21 14.98
C GLU A 162 8.67 4.95 14.13
N PRO A 163 9.20 3.80 14.59
CA PRO A 163 9.02 2.54 13.88
C PRO A 163 7.53 2.26 13.70
N ALA A 164 7.13 2.06 12.45
CA ALA A 164 5.79 1.62 12.09
C ALA A 164 5.55 0.17 12.49
N HIS A 165 6.62 -0.65 12.48
CA HIS A 165 6.63 -2.04 12.91
C HIS A 165 8.03 -2.43 13.39
N SER A 166 8.13 -3.38 14.31
CA SER A 166 9.40 -4.00 14.65
C SER A 166 9.31 -5.52 14.81
N GLN A 167 10.39 -6.19 14.43
CA GLN A 167 10.51 -7.65 14.48
C GLN A 167 11.87 -8.02 15.06
N SER A 168 11.87 -8.78 16.15
CA SER A 168 13.11 -9.34 16.68
C SER A 168 13.49 -10.64 15.97
N VAL A 169 14.79 -10.80 15.70
CA VAL A 169 15.37 -12.00 15.08
C VAL A 169 16.64 -12.40 15.84
N SER A 170 16.79 -13.68 16.15
CA SER A 170 18.01 -14.19 16.78
C SER A 170 18.98 -14.69 15.72
N VAL A 171 20.21 -14.19 15.77
CA VAL A 171 21.31 -14.57 14.87
C VAL A 171 22.51 -14.85 15.75
N ASP A 172 23.06 -16.06 15.64
CA ASP A 172 24.18 -16.54 16.46
C ASP A 172 23.98 -16.50 17.98
N GLY A 173 22.73 -16.43 18.44
CA GLY A 173 22.38 -16.28 19.85
C GLY A 173 22.41 -14.83 20.35
N ALA A 174 22.68 -13.86 19.48
CA ALA A 174 22.41 -12.45 19.73
C ALA A 174 21.03 -12.08 19.18
N LEU A 175 20.34 -11.13 19.82
CA LEU A 175 19.06 -10.61 19.36
C LEU A 175 19.28 -9.32 18.56
N TYR A 176 18.63 -9.24 17.41
CA TYR A 176 18.56 -8.03 16.59
C TYR A 176 17.10 -7.62 16.42
N GLU A 177 16.85 -6.32 16.41
CA GLU A 177 15.54 -5.74 16.13
C GLU A 177 15.56 -5.08 14.76
N ILE A 178 14.72 -5.60 13.87
CA ILE A 178 14.43 -5.02 12.56
C ILE A 178 13.31 -4.01 12.74
N ARG A 179 13.57 -2.74 12.47
CA ARG A 179 12.60 -1.64 12.60
C ARG A 179 12.24 -1.14 11.22
N LEU A 180 10.96 -1.24 10.90
CA LEU A 180 10.40 -0.72 9.66
C LEU A 180 9.74 0.61 9.95
N TYR A 181 10.01 1.58 9.09
CA TYR A 181 9.37 2.89 9.09
C TYR A 181 8.55 2.99 7.81
N ALA A 182 7.39 3.60 7.91
CA ALA A 182 6.54 3.84 6.77
C ALA A 182 5.85 5.18 6.98
N THR A 183 5.92 6.05 5.98
CA THR A 183 5.24 7.36 5.99
C THR A 183 4.58 7.56 4.64
N SER A 184 3.30 7.92 4.67
CA SER A 184 2.59 8.28 3.45
C SER A 184 3.09 9.64 2.97
N LEU A 185 3.38 9.76 1.68
CA LEU A 185 3.65 11.06 1.06
C LEU A 185 2.37 11.72 0.51
N ARG A 186 1.20 11.22 0.95
CA ARG A 186 -0.08 11.86 0.74
C ARG A 186 -0.21 13.06 1.68
N GLY A 187 0.20 14.24 1.19
CA GLY A 187 -0.10 15.54 1.81
C GLY A 187 0.79 15.89 2.99
#